data_AF-A0A923B3D3-F1
#
_entry.id   AF-A0A923B3D3-F1
#
_cell.length_a   1.000
_cell.length_b   1.000
_cell.length_c   1.000
_cell.angle_alpha   90.00
_cell.angle_beta   90.00
_cell.angle_gamma   90.00
#
_symmetry.space_group_name_H-M   'P 1'
#
loop_
_entity.id
_entity.type
_entity.pdbx_description
1 polymer ?
#
loop_
_entity_poly.entity_id
_entity_poly.type
_entity_poly.pdbx_seq_one_letter_code
_entity_poly.pdbx_strand_id
1 'polypeptide(L)' 'MGDIPRLLLAIFLPPVGVFFQVGFGLQFWLNILLTILGYIPGIIHAVWIIATRR' A
#
# COMPACT_ATOMS: atom_id res chain seq x y z
N MET A 1 -9.74 -15.39 -0.15
CA MET A 1 -10.55 -14.24 0.32
C MET A 1 -10.13 -13.05 -0.52
N GLY A 2 -11.07 -12.47 -1.29
CA GLY A 2 -10.78 -11.75 -2.54
C GLY A 2 -9.79 -10.60 -2.43
N ASP A 3 -8.96 -10.46 -3.47
CA ASP A 3 -7.96 -9.39 -3.61
C ASP A 3 -8.60 -7.99 -3.80
N ILE A 4 -9.88 -7.96 -4.16
CA ILE A 4 -10.68 -6.77 -4.48
C ILE A 4 -10.72 -5.75 -3.32
N PRO A 5 -11.08 -6.12 -2.07
CA PRO A 5 -11.07 -5.19 -0.94
C PRO A 5 -9.67 -4.63 -0.62
N ARG A 6 -8.59 -5.40 -0.79
CA ARG A 6 -7.21 -4.88 -0.58
C ARG A 6 -6.84 -3.86 -1.64
N LEU A 7 -7.24 -4.09 -2.88
CA LEU A 7 -7.00 -3.16 -3.98
C LEU A 7 -7.79 -1.85 -3.79
N LEU A 8 -9.07 -1.93 -3.40
CA LEU A 8 -9.89 -0.76 -3.06
C LEU A 8 -9.30 0.03 -1.88
N LEU A 9 -8.87 -0.68 -0.84
CA LEU A 9 -8.22 -0.06 0.33
C LEU A 9 -6.87 0.57 -0.05
N ALA A 10 -6.07 -0.03 -0.91
CA ALA A 10 -4.80 0.54 -1.36
C ALA A 10 -4.95 1.81 -2.19
N ILE A 11 -6.08 1.97 -2.88
CA ILE A 11 -6.37 3.18 -3.65
C ILE A 11 -6.85 4.29 -2.70
N PHE A 12 -7.79 4.02 -1.79
CA PHE A 12 -8.30 5.05 -0.87
C PHE A 12 -7.31 5.38 0.26
N LEU A 13 -6.74 4.35 0.90
CA LEU A 13 -5.73 4.43 1.95
C LEU A 13 -4.55 3.48 1.61
N PRO A 14 -3.60 3.93 0.76
CA PRO A 14 -2.40 3.16 0.42
C PRO A 14 -1.66 2.52 1.61
N PRO A 15 -1.46 3.21 2.76
CA PRO A 15 -0.75 2.62 3.89
C PRO A 15 -1.50 1.45 4.53
N VAL A 16 -2.83 1.40 4.44
CA VAL A 16 -3.62 0.30 5.01
C VAL A 16 -3.51 -0.96 4.15
N GLY A 17 -3.56 -0.82 2.82
CA GLY A 17 -3.33 -1.93 1.90
C GLY A 17 -1.94 -2.55 2.08
N VAL A 18 -0.92 -1.69 2.20
CA VAL A 18 0.47 -2.12 2.47
C VAL A 18 0.59 -2.76 3.85
N PHE A 19 0.00 -2.17 4.89
CA PHE A 19 0.02 -2.71 6.25
C PHE A 19 -0.47 -4.17 6.32
N PHE A 20 -1.56 -4.51 5.63
CA PHE A 20 -2.07 -5.88 5.59
C PHE A 20 -1.19 -6.85 4.77
N GLN A 21 -0.25 -6.34 3.97
CA GLN A 21 0.67 -7.15 3.15
C GLN A 21 2.04 -7.33 3.82
N VAL A 22 2.56 -6.29 4.50
CA VAL A 22 3.93 -6.27 5.05
C VAL A 22 4.00 -6.01 6.57
N GLY A 23 2.89 -5.68 7.23
CA GLY A 23 2.83 -5.31 8.64
C GLY A 23 3.49 -3.95 8.95
N PHE A 24 3.94 -3.76 10.20
CA PHE A 24 4.68 -2.56 10.66
C PHE A 24 6.16 -2.58 10.23
N GLY A 25 6.43 -2.90 8.97
CA GLY A 25 7.78 -2.94 8.42
C GLY A 25 8.25 -1.60 7.85
N LEU A 26 9.52 -1.56 7.41
CA LEU A 26 10.11 -0.41 6.75
C LEU A 26 9.33 0.00 5.48
N GLN A 27 8.77 -0.97 4.75
CA GLN A 27 7.91 -0.73 3.57
C GLN A 27 6.60 0.01 3.91
N PHE A 28 6.03 -0.18 5.10
CA PHE A 28 4.84 0.56 5.56
C PHE A 28 5.17 2.03 5.83
N TRP A 29 6.26 2.28 6.55
CA TRP A 29 6.73 3.65 6.81
C TRP A 29 7.14 4.39 5.54
N LEU A 30 7.76 3.68 4.59
CA LEU A 30 8.13 4.23 3.29
C LEU A 30 6.88 4.58 2.47
N ASN A 31 5.83 3.74 2.53
CA ASN A 31 4.56 4.07 1.89
C ASN A 31 3.90 5.31 2.51
N ILE A 32 3.90 5.45 3.84
CA ILE A 32 3.40 6.65 4.52
C ILE A 32 4.18 7.90 4.07
N LEU A 33 5.51 7.83 4.07
CA LEU A 33 6.36 8.94 3.65
C LEU A 33 6.10 9.34 2.19
N LEU A 34 5.97 8.36 1.29
CA LEU A 34 5.61 8.61 -0.11
C LEU A 34 4.23 9.27 -0.19
N THR A 35 3.23 8.78 0.55
CA THR A 35 1.87 9.33 0.54
C THR A 35 1.83 10.79 1.00
N ILE A 36 2.69 11.17 1.95
CA ILE A 36 2.84 12.55 2.45
C ILE A 36 3.60 13.44 1.45
N LEU A 37 4.65 12.91 0.80
CA LEU A 37 5.40 13.62 -0.25
C LEU A 37 4.63 13.73 -1.58
N GLY A 38 3.66 12.85 -1.80
CA GLY A 38 2.79 12.82 -2.96
C GLY A 38 1.88 11.60 -2.94
N TYR A 39 0.58 11.81 -3.06
CA TYR A 39 -0.39 10.71 -2.99
C TYR A 39 -0.17 9.63 -4.09
N ILE A 40 0.21 10.07 -5.30
CA ILE A 40 0.44 9.20 -6.46
C ILE A 40 1.57 8.17 -6.23
N PRO A 41 2.80 8.55 -5.82
CA PRO A 41 3.84 7.57 -5.55
C PRO A 41 3.49 6.61 -4.40
N GLY A 42 2.70 7.05 -3.41
CA GLY A 42 2.15 6.18 -2.36
C GLY A 42 1.25 5.07 -2.94
N ILE A 43 0.37 5.41 -3.89
CA ILE A 43 -0.49 4.43 -4.58
C ILE A 43 0.34 3.46 -5.42
N ILE A 44 1.29 3.95 -6.21
CA ILE A 44 2.15 3.10 -7.06
C ILE A 44 2.91 2.08 -6.20
N HIS A 45 3.51 2.54 -5.10
CA HIS A 45 4.22 1.65 -4.18
C HIS A 45 3.28 0.61 -3.55
N ALA A 46 2.07 1.03 -3.14
CA ALA A 46 1.08 0.12 -2.56
C ALA A 46 0.62 -0.96 -3.54
N VAL A 47 0.30 -0.56 -4.77
CA VAL A 47 -0.11 -1.49 -5.84
C VAL A 47 1.04 -2.44 -6.20
N TRP A 48 2.28 -1.94 -6.28
CA TRP A 48 3.45 -2.78 -6.54
C TRP A 48 3.66 -3.84 -5.45
N ILE A 49 3.58 -3.45 -4.17
CA ILE A 49 3.67 -4.40 -3.04
C ILE A 49 2.59 -5.48 -3.12
N ILE A 50 1.34 -5.10 -3.40
CA ILE A 50 0.20 -6.03 -3.47
C ILE A 50 0.31 -6.96 -4.69
N ALA A 51 0.73 -6.43 -5.84
CA ALA A 51 0.89 -7.21 -7.06
C ALA A 51 2.09 -8.17 -7.00
N THR A 52 3.18 -7.76 -6.35
CA THR A 52 4.41 -8.55 -6.24
C THR A 52 4.38 -9.55 -5.08
N ARG A 53 3.73 -9.25 -3.96
CA ARG A 53 3.59 -10.17 -2.80
C ARG A 53 2.23 -10.89 -2.78
N ARG A 54 1.87 -11.53 -3.90
CA ARG A 54 0.67 -12.39 -3.96
C ARG A 54 0.80 -13.63 -3.09
#